data_AF-A0A6J8DCQ6-F1
#
_entry.id   AF-A0A6J8DCQ6-F1
#
_cell.length_a   1.000
_cell.length_b   1.000
_cell.length_c   1.000
_cell.angle_alpha   90.00
_cell.angle_beta   90.00
_cell.angle_gamma   90.00
#
_symmetry.space_group_name_H-M   'P 1'
#
loop_
_entity.id
_entity.type
_entity.pdbx_description
1 polymer ?
#
loop_
_entity_poly.entity_id
_entity_poly.type
_entity_poly.pdbx_seq_one_letter_code
_entity_poly.pdbx_strand_id
1 'polypeptide(L)'
;MYVKFKYELFSCTRRIIYFTGFDGYFARKLNQSSVFGAWFDVVIDNISRGFLWCLLYKWGYGVILVEWLTFVCTHKRGANWRIPDENFPLLCKLVMQNCFKSPLGIIALTGVHCLPVWLYACDSNFLTDLGLHLWLQYTGSAVLVVGRLLAFRVEIFYIMTHVRTMLDEAASTSD
;
A
#
# COMPACT_ATOMS: atom_id res chain seq x y z
N MET A 1 -16.60 -2.43 25.21
CA MET A 1 -15.25 -2.97 24.90
C MET A 1 -14.92 -2.87 23.41
N TYR A 2 -15.78 -3.38 22.52
CA TYR A 2 -15.58 -3.37 21.06
C TYR A 2 -15.48 -1.95 20.44
N VAL A 3 -16.33 -1.02 20.84
CA VAL A 3 -16.33 0.37 20.35
C VAL A 3 -15.03 1.10 20.73
N LYS A 4 -14.56 0.93 21.99
CA LYS A 4 -13.30 1.52 22.47
C LYS A 4 -12.08 0.97 21.71
N PHE A 5 -12.06 -0.33 21.45
CA PHE A 5 -11.00 -0.97 20.65
C PHE A 5 -10.95 -0.43 19.21
N LYS A 6 -12.12 -0.24 18.59
CA LYS A 6 -12.27 0.39 17.27
C LYS A 6 -11.64 1.80 17.21
N TYR A 7 -11.95 2.67 18.16
CA TYR A 7 -11.39 4.04 18.21
C TYR A 7 -9.87 4.06 18.49
N GLU A 8 -9.38 3.23 19.40
CA GLU A 8 -7.94 3.14 19.71
C GLU A 8 -7.15 2.63 18.50
N LEU A 9 -7.68 1.64 17.78
CA LEU A 9 -7.06 1.09 16.57
C LEU A 9 -7.02 2.12 15.44
N PHE A 10 -8.09 2.89 15.23
CA PHE A 10 -8.11 3.99 14.26
C PHE A 10 -7.11 5.11 14.61
N SER A 11 -7.06 5.51 15.88
CA SER A 11 -6.08 6.47 16.40
C SER A 11 -4.65 5.96 16.18
N CYS A 12 -4.41 4.66 16.37
CA CYS A 12 -3.12 4.00 16.16
C CYS A 12 -2.75 3.97 14.67
N THR A 13 -3.61 3.47 13.78
CA THR A 13 -3.33 3.38 12.34
C THR A 13 -3.12 4.75 11.71
N ARG A 14 -3.90 5.75 12.12
CA ARG A 14 -3.68 7.15 11.69
C ARG A 14 -2.31 7.66 12.12
N ARG A 15 -1.92 7.45 13.38
CA ARG A 15 -0.59 7.85 13.88
C ARG A 15 0.53 7.12 13.13
N ILE A 16 0.36 5.83 12.83
CA ILE A 16 1.35 5.04 12.09
C ILE A 16 1.59 5.64 10.69
N ILE A 17 0.53 5.94 9.93
CA ILE A 17 0.68 6.54 8.58
C ILE A 17 1.38 7.90 8.61
N TYR A 18 1.13 8.72 9.63
CA TYR A 18 1.84 9.99 9.79
C TYR A 18 3.30 9.79 10.23
N PHE A 19 3.56 8.78 11.07
CA PHE A 19 4.89 8.52 11.61
C PHE A 19 5.83 7.88 10.59
N THR A 20 5.31 7.05 9.68
CA THR A 20 6.06 6.37 8.59
C THR A 20 6.47 7.31 7.45
N GLY A 21 5.81 8.47 7.33
CA GLY A 21 6.31 9.56 6.48
C GLY A 21 7.42 10.39 7.14
N PHE A 22 7.34 10.51 8.47
CA PHE A 22 8.21 11.37 9.26
C PHE A 22 9.56 10.70 9.55
N ASP A 23 9.57 9.42 9.93
CA ASP A 23 10.78 8.65 10.19
C ASP A 23 11.70 8.58 8.96
N GLY A 24 11.16 8.37 7.76
CA GLY A 24 11.93 8.39 6.51
C GLY A 24 12.52 9.76 6.22
N TYR A 25 11.79 10.85 6.50
CA TYR A 25 12.30 12.21 6.34
C TYR A 25 13.43 12.52 7.33
N PHE A 26 13.27 12.17 8.60
CA PHE A 26 14.30 12.36 9.63
C PHE A 26 15.50 11.46 9.43
N ALA A 27 15.31 10.20 9.03
CA ALA A 27 16.40 9.28 8.70
C ALA A 27 17.30 9.85 7.60
N ARG A 28 16.72 10.48 6.57
CA ARG A 28 17.49 11.16 5.51
C ARG A 28 18.17 12.44 6.02
N LYS A 29 17.49 13.23 6.84
CA LYS A 29 18.02 14.50 7.38
C LYS A 29 19.14 14.28 8.39
N LEU A 30 19.08 13.20 9.17
CA LEU A 30 20.06 12.81 10.19
C LEU A 30 21.12 11.84 9.66
N ASN A 31 21.06 11.48 8.38
CA ASN A 31 21.95 10.50 7.75
C ASN A 31 21.94 9.13 8.46
N GLN A 32 20.78 8.72 8.98
CA GLN A 32 20.52 7.48 9.71
C GLN A 32 19.58 6.54 8.92
N SER A 33 19.75 6.46 7.60
CA SER A 33 18.99 5.50 6.78
C SER A 33 19.61 4.11 6.86
N SER A 34 18.82 3.11 7.28
CA SER A 34 19.23 1.71 7.27
C SER A 34 18.29 0.85 6.41
N VAL A 35 18.83 -0.22 5.82
CA VAL A 35 18.04 -1.19 5.03
C VAL A 35 17.00 -1.86 5.92
N PHE A 36 17.38 -2.20 7.15
CA PHE A 36 16.46 -2.76 8.15
C PHE A 36 15.32 -1.80 8.47
N GLY A 37 15.60 -0.52 8.69
CA GLY A 37 14.56 0.48 8.96
C GLY A 37 13.57 0.62 7.80
N ALA A 38 14.06 0.70 6.56
CA ALA A 38 13.20 0.76 5.37
C ALA A 38 12.37 -0.53 5.17
N TRP A 39 12.92 -1.69 5.53
CA TRP A 39 12.18 -2.96 5.51
C TRP A 39 11.11 -3.01 6.61
N PHE A 40 11.45 -2.58 7.82
CA PHE A 40 10.57 -2.60 8.98
C PHE A 40 9.40 -1.63 8.84
N ASP A 41 9.65 -0.45 8.24
CA ASP A 41 8.63 0.51 7.85
C ASP A 41 7.51 -0.16 7.03
N VAL A 42 7.86 -0.87 5.96
CA VAL A 42 6.89 -1.60 5.11
C VAL A 42 6.16 -2.71 5.88
N VAL A 43 6.85 -3.42 6.78
CA VAL A 43 6.25 -4.47 7.62
C VAL A 43 5.17 -3.89 8.54
N ILE A 44 5.48 -2.81 9.25
CA ILE A 44 4.54 -2.16 10.17
C ILE A 44 3.34 -1.58 9.41
N ASP A 45 3.59 -1.01 8.24
CA ASP A 45 2.56 -0.51 7.33
C ASP A 45 1.58 -1.61 6.90
N ASN A 46 2.11 -2.77 6.46
CA ASN A 46 1.31 -3.92 6.06
C ASN A 46 0.53 -4.50 7.24
N ILE A 47 1.14 -4.64 8.42
CA ILE A 47 0.43 -5.12 9.62
C ILE A 47 -0.73 -4.18 9.96
N SER A 48 -0.47 -2.88 9.97
CA SER A 48 -1.46 -1.86 10.34
C SER A 48 -2.63 -1.80 9.37
N ARG A 49 -2.35 -1.82 8.05
CA ARG A 49 -3.40 -1.92 7.02
C ARG A 49 -4.13 -3.25 7.07
N GLY A 50 -3.44 -4.34 7.38
CA GLY A 50 -4.02 -5.68 7.54
C GLY A 50 -5.08 -5.71 8.64
N PHE A 51 -4.77 -5.15 9.82
CA PHE A 51 -5.76 -5.01 10.89
C PHE A 51 -6.98 -4.21 10.45
N LEU A 52 -6.76 -3.09 9.75
CA LEU A 52 -7.84 -2.20 9.32
C LEU A 52 -8.73 -2.86 8.27
N TRP A 53 -8.15 -3.55 7.29
CA TRP A 53 -8.89 -4.30 6.28
C TRP A 53 -9.72 -5.42 6.90
N CYS A 54 -9.14 -6.22 7.80
CA CYS A 54 -9.84 -7.31 8.48
C CYS A 54 -10.96 -6.83 9.41
N LEU A 55 -10.82 -5.63 9.98
CA LEU A 55 -11.87 -5.00 10.80
C LEU A 55 -13.05 -4.53 9.96
N LEU A 56 -12.80 -4.04 8.75
CA LEU A 56 -13.82 -3.56 7.83
C LEU A 56 -14.53 -4.70 7.09
N TYR A 57 -13.76 -5.63 6.53
CA TYR A 57 -14.28 -6.69 5.68
C TYR A 57 -13.50 -7.99 5.86
N LYS A 58 -14.22 -9.12 5.96
CA LYS A 58 -13.59 -10.46 6.05
C LYS A 58 -12.69 -10.77 4.86
N TRP A 59 -13.06 -10.32 3.65
CA TRP A 59 -12.26 -10.51 2.44
C TRP A 59 -11.03 -9.58 2.38
N GLY A 60 -10.93 -8.60 3.29
CA GLY A 60 -9.77 -7.70 3.41
C GLY A 60 -8.45 -8.44 3.64
N TYR A 61 -8.51 -9.66 4.19
CA TYR A 61 -7.37 -10.56 4.26
C TYR A 61 -6.73 -10.82 2.88
N GLY A 62 -7.54 -10.97 1.82
CA GLY A 62 -7.04 -11.15 0.46
C GLY A 62 -6.28 -9.92 -0.05
N VAL A 63 -6.71 -8.71 0.32
CA VAL A 63 -6.03 -7.46 -0.07
C VAL A 63 -4.64 -7.40 0.55
N ILE A 64 -4.54 -7.69 1.85
CA ILE A 64 -3.26 -7.61 2.54
C ILE A 64 -2.31 -8.75 2.15
N LEU A 65 -2.83 -9.94 1.82
CA LEU A 65 -2.02 -11.01 1.24
C LEU A 65 -1.31 -10.59 -0.04
N VAL A 66 -1.99 -9.83 -0.91
CA VAL A 66 -1.40 -9.33 -2.15
C VAL A 66 -0.31 -8.30 -1.87
N GLU A 67 -0.52 -7.41 -0.89
CA GLU A 67 0.51 -6.46 -0.45
C GLU A 67 1.75 -7.18 0.11
N TRP A 68 1.56 -8.22 0.93
CA TRP A 68 2.65 -9.05 1.45
C TRP A 68 3.39 -9.79 0.34
N LEU A 69 2.68 -10.43 -0.58
CA LEU A 69 3.29 -11.12 -1.72
C LEU A 69 4.07 -10.15 -2.59
N THR A 70 3.53 -8.96 -2.85
CA THR A 70 4.24 -7.92 -3.62
C THR A 70 5.50 -7.49 -2.91
N PHE A 71 5.47 -7.29 -1.59
CA PHE A 71 6.65 -6.94 -0.81
C PHE A 71 7.75 -8.01 -0.94
N VAL A 72 7.39 -9.30 -0.80
CA VAL A 72 8.34 -10.41 -0.97
C VAL A 72 8.89 -10.46 -2.40
N CYS A 73 8.01 -10.36 -3.40
CA CYS A 73 8.38 -10.45 -4.82
C CYS A 73 9.25 -9.27 -5.29
N THR A 74 9.11 -8.10 -4.65
CA THR A 74 9.90 -6.89 -4.98
C THR A 74 11.20 -6.78 -4.18
N HIS A 75 11.37 -7.57 -3.11
CA HIS A 75 12.55 -7.49 -2.24
C HIS A 75 13.88 -7.68 -3.00
N LYS A 76 13.92 -8.62 -3.96
CA LYS A 76 15.11 -8.86 -4.80
C LYS A 76 15.55 -7.63 -5.61
N ARG A 77 14.65 -6.68 -5.91
CA ARG A 77 14.97 -5.44 -6.65
C ARG A 77 15.64 -4.37 -5.79
N GLY A 78 15.67 -4.53 -4.47
CA GLY A 78 16.35 -3.62 -3.55
C GLY A 78 15.87 -2.17 -3.70
N ALA A 79 16.80 -1.21 -3.59
CA ALA A 79 16.49 0.23 -3.62
C ALA A 79 15.81 0.70 -4.94
N ASN A 80 15.98 -0.04 -6.03
CA ASN A 80 15.48 0.32 -7.35
C ASN A 80 14.08 -0.23 -7.65
N TRP A 81 13.38 -0.81 -6.65
CA TRP A 81 12.05 -1.37 -6.85
C TRP A 81 11.01 -0.36 -7.38
N ARG A 82 11.24 0.94 -7.18
CA ARG A 82 10.38 2.03 -7.64
C ARG A 82 10.64 2.47 -9.09
N ILE A 83 11.74 1.99 -9.69
CA ILE A 83 12.17 2.38 -11.04
C ILE A 83 11.65 1.33 -12.02
N PRO A 84 10.81 1.72 -13.00
CA PRO A 84 10.29 0.78 -13.98
C PRO A 84 11.33 0.43 -15.05
N ASP A 85 11.33 -0.83 -15.49
CA ASP A 85 12.19 -1.27 -16.59
C ASP A 85 11.54 -1.02 -17.96
N GLU A 86 12.32 -1.07 -19.03
CA GLU A 86 11.84 -0.91 -20.41
C GLU A 86 10.82 -1.98 -20.82
N ASN A 87 10.89 -3.18 -20.23
CA ASN A 87 9.97 -4.27 -20.57
C ASN A 87 8.65 -4.23 -19.80
N PHE A 88 8.44 -3.24 -18.93
CA PHE A 88 7.22 -3.17 -18.13
C PHE A 88 5.99 -2.82 -18.99
N PRO A 89 4.80 -3.37 -18.66
CA PRO A 89 3.56 -2.95 -19.28
C PRO A 89 3.33 -1.43 -19.14
N LEU A 90 2.76 -0.81 -20.18
CA LEU A 90 2.57 0.65 -20.23
C LEU A 90 1.91 1.22 -18.98
N LEU A 91 0.84 0.59 -18.51
CA LEU A 91 0.13 1.04 -17.30
C LEU A 91 1.04 1.02 -16.06
N CYS A 92 1.87 -0.01 -15.90
CA CYS A 92 2.81 -0.09 -14.77
C CYS A 92 3.85 1.02 -14.86
N LYS A 93 4.38 1.30 -16.07
CA LYS A 93 5.30 2.42 -16.29
C LYS A 93 4.67 3.77 -15.92
N LEU A 94 3.43 4.01 -16.34
CA LEU A 94 2.73 5.27 -16.07
C LEU A 94 2.45 5.47 -14.57
N VAL A 95 2.05 4.41 -13.86
CA VAL A 95 1.84 4.45 -12.41
C VAL A 95 3.16 4.64 -11.67
N MET A 96 4.23 3.97 -12.08
CA MET A 96 5.54 4.01 -11.42
C MET A 96 6.42 5.20 -11.82
N GLN A 97 5.99 6.00 -12.80
CA GLN A 97 6.76 7.11 -13.34
C GLN A 97 7.22 8.07 -12.23
N ASN A 98 8.49 8.50 -12.30
CA ASN A 98 9.13 9.37 -11.32
C ASN A 98 9.04 8.83 -9.87
N CYS A 99 9.13 7.51 -9.69
CA CYS A 99 8.96 6.83 -8.41
C CYS A 99 7.58 7.11 -7.77
N PHE A 100 6.52 6.92 -8.55
CA PHE A 100 5.11 7.16 -8.18
C PHE A 100 4.71 8.64 -7.99
N LYS A 101 5.53 9.59 -8.48
CA LYS A 101 5.20 11.03 -8.43
C LYS A 101 4.34 11.51 -9.60
N SER A 102 3.93 10.63 -10.51
CA SER A 102 2.93 10.94 -11.54
C SER A 102 1.52 11.03 -10.93
N PRO A 103 0.55 11.68 -11.61
CA PRO A 103 -0.83 11.72 -11.12
C PRO A 103 -1.42 10.34 -10.86
N LEU A 104 -1.17 9.37 -11.76
CA LEU A 104 -1.61 7.98 -11.57
C LEU A 104 -0.89 7.29 -10.42
N GLY A 105 0.41 7.56 -10.24
CA GLY A 105 1.19 7.06 -9.11
C GLY A 105 0.69 7.56 -7.78
N ILE A 106 0.37 8.86 -7.69
CA ILE A 106 -0.20 9.48 -6.49
C ILE A 106 -1.57 8.87 -6.20
N ILE A 107 -2.46 8.79 -7.19
CA ILE A 107 -3.79 8.16 -7.01
C ILE A 107 -3.64 6.72 -6.53
N ALA A 108 -2.72 5.94 -7.11
CA ALA A 108 -2.45 4.57 -6.69
C ALA A 108 -1.95 4.49 -5.23
N LEU A 109 -0.97 5.32 -4.87
CA LEU A 109 -0.41 5.36 -3.52
C LEU A 109 -1.46 5.78 -2.49
N THR A 110 -2.22 6.85 -2.77
CA THR A 110 -3.32 7.29 -1.92
C THR A 110 -4.40 6.21 -1.80
N GLY A 111 -4.68 5.46 -2.86
CA GLY A 111 -5.59 4.31 -2.81
C GLY A 111 -5.10 3.18 -1.89
N VAL A 112 -3.81 2.89 -1.85
CA VAL A 112 -3.25 1.86 -0.94
C VAL A 112 -3.33 2.32 0.53
N HIS A 113 -2.86 3.53 0.83
CA HIS A 113 -2.72 3.98 2.22
C HIS A 113 -4.02 4.57 2.79
N CYS A 114 -4.75 5.36 2.01
CA CYS A 114 -5.88 6.14 2.50
C CYS A 114 -7.23 5.42 2.36
N LEU A 115 -7.40 4.48 1.42
CA LEU A 115 -8.67 3.77 1.25
C LEU A 115 -9.15 3.06 2.53
N PRO A 116 -8.35 2.20 3.20
CA PRO A 116 -8.86 1.50 4.38
C PRO A 116 -9.16 2.48 5.53
N VAL A 117 -8.38 3.57 5.67
CA VAL A 117 -8.64 4.62 6.66
C VAL A 117 -9.93 5.38 6.36
N TRP A 118 -10.15 5.72 5.09
CA TRP A 118 -11.34 6.42 4.62
C TRP A 118 -12.60 5.57 4.83
N LEU A 119 -12.57 4.30 4.41
CA LEU A 119 -13.70 3.38 4.60
C LEU A 119 -14.03 3.18 6.08
N TYR A 120 -13.01 3.12 6.94
CA TYR A 120 -13.23 3.06 8.38
C TYR A 120 -13.82 4.36 8.95
N ALA A 121 -13.37 5.52 8.47
CA ALA A 121 -13.94 6.80 8.86
C ALA A 121 -15.40 6.96 8.42
N CYS A 122 -15.79 6.37 7.27
CA CYS A 122 -17.18 6.24 6.86
C CYS A 122 -17.96 5.28 7.79
N ASP A 123 -17.47 4.07 8.06
CA ASP A 123 -18.13 3.05 8.92
C ASP A 123 -18.38 3.57 10.35
N SER A 124 -17.45 4.38 10.86
CA SER A 124 -17.54 4.97 12.20
C SER A 124 -18.36 6.26 12.28
N ASN A 125 -18.98 6.71 11.19
CA ASN A 125 -19.64 8.01 11.05
C ASN A 125 -18.74 9.24 11.30
N PHE A 126 -17.44 9.05 11.48
CA PHE A 126 -16.50 10.12 11.79
C PHE A 126 -16.47 11.23 10.72
N LEU A 127 -16.56 10.87 9.43
CA LEU A 127 -16.63 11.87 8.35
C LEU A 127 -17.92 12.70 8.39
N THR A 128 -19.04 12.05 8.73
CA THR A 128 -20.33 12.73 8.90
C THR A 128 -20.31 13.66 10.10
N ASP A 129 -19.69 13.24 11.21
CA ASP A 129 -19.51 14.06 12.42
C ASP A 129 -18.62 15.28 12.17
N LEU A 130 -17.68 15.20 11.22
CA LEU A 130 -16.90 16.34 10.72
C LEU A 130 -17.67 17.25 9.75
N GLY A 131 -18.94 16.96 9.48
CA GLY A 131 -19.79 17.72 8.57
C GLY A 131 -19.57 17.40 7.08
N LEU A 132 -18.88 16.31 6.76
CA LEU A 132 -18.65 15.92 5.37
C LEU A 132 -19.93 15.32 4.76
N HIS A 133 -20.44 15.96 3.71
CA HIS A 133 -21.67 15.51 3.05
C HIS A 133 -21.50 14.12 2.42
N LEU A 134 -22.56 13.30 2.45
CA LEU A 134 -22.54 11.92 1.98
C LEU A 134 -22.05 11.75 0.53
N TRP A 135 -22.36 12.68 -0.37
CA TRP A 135 -21.90 12.62 -1.77
C TRP A 135 -20.37 12.75 -1.87
N LEU A 136 -19.73 13.57 -1.03
CA LEU A 136 -18.27 13.67 -0.94
C LEU A 136 -17.66 12.38 -0.40
N GLN A 137 -18.33 11.72 0.55
CA GLN A 137 -17.88 10.43 1.09
C GLN A 137 -17.86 9.36 0.00
N TYR A 138 -18.91 9.28 -0.83
CA TYR A 138 -18.97 8.35 -1.95
C TYR A 138 -17.97 8.68 -3.06
N THR A 139 -17.87 9.95 -3.46
CA THR A 139 -16.90 10.38 -4.48
C THR A 139 -15.47 10.12 -4.03
N GLY A 140 -15.12 10.45 -2.78
CA GLY A 140 -13.81 10.14 -2.20
C GLY A 140 -13.53 8.64 -2.19
N SER A 141 -14.51 7.83 -1.80
CA SER A 141 -14.38 6.36 -1.83
C SER A 141 -14.13 5.85 -3.25
N ALA A 142 -14.86 6.35 -4.24
CA ALA A 142 -14.71 5.95 -5.63
C ALA A 142 -13.30 6.25 -6.17
N VAL A 143 -12.78 7.45 -5.91
CA VAL A 143 -11.41 7.84 -6.31
C VAL A 143 -10.36 6.94 -5.65
N LEU A 144 -10.51 6.65 -4.35
CA LEU A 144 -9.60 5.80 -3.60
C LEU A 144 -9.66 4.34 -4.07
N VAL A 145 -10.84 3.83 -4.43
CA VAL A 145 -11.01 2.49 -5.02
C VAL A 145 -10.30 2.41 -6.37
N VAL A 146 -10.44 3.43 -7.24
CA VAL A 146 -9.69 3.48 -8.51
C VAL A 146 -8.18 3.42 -8.25
N GLY A 147 -7.69 4.19 -7.26
CA GLY A 147 -6.30 4.11 -6.82
C GLY A 147 -5.88 2.72 -6.38
N ARG A 148 -6.68 2.06 -5.54
CA ARG A 148 -6.37 0.70 -5.08
C ARG A 148 -6.33 -0.30 -6.23
N LEU A 149 -7.23 -0.19 -7.22
CA LEU A 149 -7.24 -1.05 -8.40
C LEU A 149 -6.02 -0.84 -9.30
N LEU A 150 -5.56 0.41 -9.46
CA LEU A 150 -4.31 0.72 -10.17
C LEU A 150 -3.10 0.09 -9.46
N ALA A 151 -3.02 0.24 -8.13
CA ALA A 151 -1.96 -0.38 -7.34
C ALA A 151 -2.01 -1.91 -7.42
N PHE A 152 -3.20 -2.50 -7.29
CA PHE A 152 -3.41 -3.94 -7.43
C PHE A 152 -2.92 -4.48 -8.78
N ARG A 153 -3.13 -3.72 -9.86
CA ARG A 153 -2.63 -4.12 -11.18
C ARG A 153 -1.09 -4.19 -11.24
N VAL A 154 -0.40 -3.25 -10.58
CA VAL A 154 1.07 -3.23 -10.47
C VAL A 154 1.57 -4.35 -9.56
N GLU A 155 0.90 -4.60 -8.43
CA GLU A 155 1.19 -5.69 -7.49
C GLU A 155 1.15 -7.06 -8.19
N ILE A 156 0.05 -7.35 -8.90
CA ILE A 156 -0.09 -8.59 -9.67
C ILE A 156 1.01 -8.73 -10.74
N PHE A 157 1.39 -7.62 -11.38
CA PHE A 157 2.49 -7.66 -12.34
C PHE A 157 3.82 -8.10 -11.69
N TYR A 158 4.14 -7.56 -10.51
CA TYR A 158 5.35 -7.96 -9.78
C TYR A 158 5.31 -9.42 -9.34
N ILE A 159 4.18 -9.87 -8.79
CA ILE A 159 4.01 -11.26 -8.36
C ILE A 159 4.18 -12.22 -9.55
N MET A 160 3.51 -11.95 -10.67
CA MET A 160 3.61 -12.78 -11.87
C MET A 160 5.01 -12.80 -12.48
N THR A 161 5.69 -11.65 -12.47
CA THR A 161 7.08 -11.57 -12.98
C THR A 161 8.00 -12.41 -12.11
N HIS A 162 7.87 -12.32 -10.79
CA HIS A 162 8.67 -13.11 -9.85
C HIS A 162 8.43 -14.62 -10.02
N VAL A 163 7.17 -15.05 -10.15
CA VAL A 163 6.82 -16.45 -10.40
C VAL A 163 7.45 -16.96 -11.69
N ARG A 164 7.38 -16.18 -12.78
CA ARG A 164 8.01 -16.56 -14.06
C ARG A 164 9.52 -16.73 -13.91
N THR A 165 10.19 -15.78 -13.26
CA THR A 165 11.64 -15.89 -13.02
C THR A 165 12.00 -17.17 -12.25
N MET A 166 11.22 -17.54 -11.22
CA MET A 166 11.47 -18.79 -10.48
C MET A 166 11.25 -20.04 -11.35
N LEU A 167 10.26 -20.03 -12.25
CA LEU A 167 10.02 -21.15 -13.16
C LEU A 167 11.15 -21.29 -14.19
N ASP A 168 11.66 -20.18 -14.71
CA ASP A 168 12.77 -20.16 -15.66
C ASP A 168 14.08 -20.65 -15.01
N GLU A 169 14.38 -20.21 -13.77
CA GLU A 169 15.52 -20.68 -12.97
C GLU A 169 15.45 -22.19 -12.68
N ALA A 170 14.25 -22.70 -12.38
CA ALA A 170 14.03 -24.13 -12.14
C ALA A 170 14.22 -24.96 -13.41
N ALA A 171 13.82 -24.46 -14.58
CA ALA A 171 14.04 -25.14 -15.85
C ALA A 171 15.52 -25.17 -16.25
N SER A 172 16.27 -24.10 -16.01
CA SER A 172 17.70 -24.04 -16.36
C SER A 172 18.61 -24.90 -15.48
N THR A 173 18.12 -25.37 -14.33
CA THR A 173 18.89 -26.23 -13.41
C THR A 173 18.63 -27.72 -13.61
N SER A 174 17.68 -28.09 -14.48
CA SER A 174 17.37 -29.49 -14.83
C SER A 174 18.09 -29.99 -16.09
N ASP A 175 18.86 -29.13 -16.76
CA ASP A 175 19.78 -29.45 -17.87
C ASP A 175 21.23 -29.54 -17.37
#